data_AF-A0A3A4P524-F1
#
_entry.id   AF-A0A3A4P524-F1
#
_cell.length_a   1.000
_cell.length_b   1.000
_cell.length_c   1.000
_cell.angle_alpha   90.00
_cell.angle_beta   90.00
_cell.angle_gamma   90.00
#
_symmetry.space_group_name_H-M   'P 1'
#
loop_
_entity.id
_entity.type
_entity.pdbx_description
1 polymer ?
#
loop_
_entity_poly.entity_id
_entity_poly.type
_entity_poly.pdbx_seq_one_letter_code
_entity_poly.pdbx_strand_id
1 'polypeptide(L)'
;MAEKKSHENREEEKETKGKPAEDKKPATKKPAKKRAAAAEKPPFEGEPEPASEEVVEAGFPEEEAEAAEEEKLSEEEFRRLVEESMEKVTVADIVLNIMNDLASLGYMKLGLPESVNLKYRDFDQASLAIDTLEAMIKAAEGKISLELLQPFRGTLANLQMNFVQIKRV
;
A
#
# COMPACT_ATOMS: atom_id res chain seq x y z
N MET A 1 10.24 -19.36 60.46
CA MET A 1 11.71 -19.49 60.62
C MET A 1 12.09 -20.91 60.26
N ALA A 2 12.74 -21.10 59.11
CA ALA A 2 13.53 -22.30 58.77
C ALA A 2 14.50 -21.89 57.63
N GLU A 3 15.77 -22.26 57.80
CA GLU A 3 16.95 -21.79 57.09
C GLU A 3 17.24 -22.48 55.73
N LYS A 4 17.80 -21.67 54.82
CA LYS A 4 18.97 -21.87 53.93
C LYS A 4 19.31 -23.27 53.37
N LYS A 5 19.47 -23.31 52.04
CA LYS A 5 20.70 -23.70 51.27
C LYS A 5 20.38 -23.61 49.76
N SER A 6 20.99 -22.76 48.93
CA SER A 6 22.39 -22.70 48.47
C SER A 6 22.80 -23.89 47.60
N HIS A 7 22.78 -23.68 46.28
CA HIS A 7 23.57 -24.31 45.18
C HIS A 7 23.17 -23.49 43.92
N GLU A 8 23.95 -22.68 43.20
CA GLU A 8 25.38 -22.57 42.88
C GLU A 8 26.04 -23.82 42.29
N ASN A 9 26.04 -23.87 40.95
CA ASN A 9 27.02 -24.45 40.01
C ASN A 9 26.58 -23.96 38.61
N ARG A 10 27.26 -23.06 37.90
CA ARG A 10 28.64 -23.01 37.36
C ARG A 10 28.84 -23.90 36.11
N GLU A 11 29.00 -23.18 34.99
CA GLU A 11 29.80 -23.39 33.77
C GLU A 11 29.72 -24.71 33.00
N GLU A 12 29.45 -24.62 31.70
CA GLU A 12 30.35 -25.15 30.66
C GLU A 12 30.08 -24.46 29.30
N GLU A 13 31.03 -23.62 28.89
CA GLU A 13 31.24 -23.16 27.52
C GLU A 13 31.71 -24.33 26.64
N LYS A 14 31.22 -24.41 25.40
CA LYS A 14 31.98 -25.01 24.30
C LYS A 14 31.87 -24.16 23.04
N GLU A 15 32.86 -23.27 22.94
CA GLU A 15 33.49 -22.83 21.70
C GLU A 15 33.75 -24.00 20.75
N THR A 16 33.35 -23.89 19.49
CA THR A 16 34.09 -24.56 18.39
C THR A 16 34.32 -23.56 17.27
N LYS A 17 35.59 -23.20 17.15
CA LYS A 17 36.20 -22.34 16.14
C LYS A 17 36.71 -23.24 15.02
N GLY A 18 36.33 -22.94 13.78
CA GLY A 18 36.80 -23.66 12.59
C GLY A 18 36.84 -22.77 11.35
N LYS A 19 37.97 -22.11 11.15
CA LYS A 19 38.53 -21.59 9.87
C LYS A 19 39.94 -22.22 9.76
N PRO A 20 40.65 -22.28 8.60
CA PRO A 20 40.65 -21.29 7.50
C PRO A 20 40.94 -21.85 6.07
N ALA A 21 41.24 -20.91 5.15
CA ALA A 21 42.11 -21.00 3.95
C ALA A 21 41.47 -21.54 2.65
N GLU A 22 41.76 -21.07 1.43
CA GLU A 22 42.70 -20.09 0.91
C GLU A 22 42.36 -19.77 -0.57
N ASP A 23 42.71 -18.55 -1.00
CA ASP A 23 43.24 -18.12 -2.30
C ASP A 23 42.77 -18.73 -3.65
N LYS A 24 42.37 -17.84 -4.58
CA LYS A 24 43.08 -17.56 -5.86
C LYS A 24 42.33 -16.56 -6.77
N LYS A 25 42.82 -15.31 -6.80
CA LYS A 25 43.04 -14.53 -8.05
C LYS A 25 44.54 -14.67 -8.38
N PRO A 26 45.06 -14.50 -9.62
CA PRO A 26 44.72 -13.52 -10.66
C PRO A 26 44.68 -14.17 -12.09
N ALA A 27 44.40 -13.54 -13.24
CA ALA A 27 45.22 -12.54 -13.92
C ALA A 27 44.59 -12.12 -15.28
N THR A 28 44.85 -10.85 -15.60
CA THR A 28 44.97 -10.14 -16.89
C THR A 28 45.01 -10.91 -18.22
N LYS A 29 44.38 -10.35 -19.28
CA LYS A 29 45.03 -9.85 -20.53
C LYS A 29 44.02 -9.37 -21.61
N LYS A 30 44.14 -8.10 -22.03
CA LYS A 30 43.77 -7.55 -23.37
C LYS A 30 44.84 -8.03 -24.41
N PRO A 31 44.74 -7.83 -25.76
CA PRO A 31 44.02 -6.79 -26.53
C PRO A 31 43.45 -7.18 -27.94
N ALA A 32 42.90 -6.15 -28.65
CA ALA A 32 42.86 -5.90 -30.11
C ALA A 32 41.77 -6.58 -30.99
N LYS A 33 41.26 -6.02 -32.11
CA LYS A 33 41.10 -4.67 -32.72
C LYS A 33 40.33 -4.88 -34.05
N LYS A 34 39.52 -3.90 -34.47
CA LYS A 34 39.11 -3.50 -35.86
C LYS A 34 37.68 -3.81 -36.38
N ARG A 35 36.95 -2.69 -36.60
CA ARG A 35 36.27 -2.18 -37.85
C ARG A 35 35.13 -3.03 -38.46
N ALA A 36 34.02 -2.51 -38.97
CA ALA A 36 33.60 -1.17 -39.41
C ALA A 36 32.04 -1.08 -39.51
N ALA A 37 31.52 0.17 -39.53
CA ALA A 37 30.37 0.73 -40.29
C ALA A 37 29.05 -0.08 -40.41
N ALA A 38 27.85 0.48 -40.29
CA ALA A 38 27.38 1.81 -40.65
C ALA A 38 26.13 2.19 -39.84
N ALA A 39 26.00 3.48 -39.53
CA ALA A 39 24.78 4.11 -39.08
C ALA A 39 24.39 5.15 -40.14
N GLU A 40 23.13 5.13 -40.57
CA GLU A 40 22.50 6.22 -41.32
C GLU A 40 21.09 6.42 -40.76
N LYS A 41 20.85 7.63 -40.22
CA LYS A 41 19.55 8.30 -40.14
C LYS A 41 19.53 9.34 -41.28
N PRO A 42 18.39 9.82 -41.80
CA PRO A 42 17.64 10.94 -41.16
C PRO A 42 16.13 10.95 -41.54
N PRO A 43 15.38 12.08 -41.47
CA PRO A 43 15.01 12.92 -40.32
C PRO A 43 13.47 13.02 -40.12
N PHE A 44 13.02 13.50 -38.96
CA PHE A 44 11.62 13.93 -38.74
C PHE A 44 11.64 15.42 -38.37
N GLU A 45 11.05 16.25 -39.22
CA GLU A 45 10.66 17.64 -38.95
C GLU A 45 9.28 17.89 -39.57
N GLY A 46 8.33 18.37 -38.76
CA GLY A 46 7.18 19.19 -39.20
C GLY A 46 5.81 18.50 -39.31
N GLU A 47 4.97 18.70 -38.30
CA GLU A 47 3.50 18.82 -38.45
C GLU A 47 3.16 20.18 -39.12
N PRO A 48 1.98 20.43 -39.76
CA PRO A 48 0.63 19.99 -39.33
C PRO A 48 -0.39 19.62 -40.42
N GLU A 49 -1.54 19.08 -39.99
CA GLU A 49 -2.74 18.80 -40.83
C GLU A 49 -3.35 20.06 -41.50
N PRO A 50 -4.23 19.91 -42.51
CA PRO A 50 -5.67 19.82 -42.20
C PRO A 50 -6.53 18.93 -43.13
N ALA A 51 -7.55 18.29 -42.51
CA ALA A 51 -8.94 18.11 -42.97
C ALA A 51 -9.25 17.71 -44.43
N SER A 52 -9.85 16.52 -44.58
CA SER A 52 -11.01 16.32 -45.45
C SER A 52 -11.80 15.08 -45.03
N GLU A 53 -13.07 15.31 -44.73
CA GLU A 53 -14.10 14.32 -44.45
C GLU A 53 -14.22 13.29 -45.59
N GLU A 54 -14.14 12.00 -45.26
CA GLU A 54 -14.86 10.97 -46.01
C GLU A 54 -15.67 10.12 -45.02
N VAL A 55 -16.96 10.40 -45.03
CA VAL A 55 -18.02 9.60 -44.45
C VAL A 55 -18.04 8.26 -45.19
N VAL A 56 -17.55 7.20 -44.54
CA VAL A 56 -17.86 5.82 -44.93
C VAL A 56 -18.80 5.24 -43.90
N GLU A 57 -20.08 5.44 -44.22
CA GLU A 57 -21.22 4.68 -43.74
C GLU A 57 -20.99 3.19 -44.04
N ALA A 58 -20.46 2.47 -43.05
CA ALA A 58 -20.50 1.02 -43.01
C ALA A 58 -21.49 0.64 -41.90
N GLY A 59 -22.70 0.29 -42.34
CA GLY A 59 -23.80 -0.11 -41.48
C GLY A 59 -23.39 -1.20 -40.49
N PHE A 60 -23.56 -0.89 -39.20
CA PHE A 60 -23.72 -1.92 -38.20
C PHE A 60 -25.17 -2.41 -38.32
N PRO A 61 -25.41 -3.70 -38.64
CA PRO A 61 -26.75 -4.25 -38.58
C PRO A 61 -27.27 -4.08 -37.15
N GLU A 62 -28.48 -3.55 -37.05
CA GLU A 62 -29.36 -3.64 -35.89
C GLU A 62 -29.47 -5.13 -35.51
N GLU A 63 -28.70 -5.53 -34.49
CA GLU A 63 -28.92 -6.78 -33.77
C GLU A 63 -29.21 -6.38 -32.33
N GLU A 64 -30.47 -6.63 -31.95
CA GLU A 64 -31.07 -6.42 -30.65
C GLU A 64 -30.14 -6.84 -29.52
N ALA A 65 -29.51 -5.86 -28.85
CA ALA A 65 -29.12 -5.99 -27.45
C ALA A 65 -30.31 -5.56 -26.57
N GLU A 66 -31.44 -6.25 -26.74
CA GLU A 66 -32.50 -6.28 -25.75
C GLU A 66 -31.98 -7.13 -24.59
N ALA A 67 -31.45 -6.47 -23.55
CA ALA A 67 -31.43 -6.88 -22.14
C ALA A 67 -30.40 -6.06 -21.35
N ALA A 68 -30.56 -4.74 -21.37
CA ALA A 68 -30.15 -3.92 -20.24
C ALA A 68 -31.41 -3.18 -19.74
N GLU A 69 -32.43 -3.95 -19.36
CA GLU A 69 -33.25 -3.51 -18.23
C GLU A 69 -32.29 -3.49 -17.04
N GLU A 70 -31.60 -2.37 -16.86
CA GLU A 70 -31.29 -1.93 -15.50
C GLU A 70 -32.64 -1.90 -14.78
N GLU A 71 -32.90 -2.96 -14.03
CA GLU A 71 -34.02 -3.08 -13.11
C GLU A 71 -33.94 -1.88 -12.17
N LYS A 72 -34.55 -0.77 -12.57
CA LYS A 72 -34.70 0.43 -11.76
C LYS A 72 -35.63 0.04 -10.65
N LEU A 73 -35.05 -0.41 -9.55
CA LEU A 73 -35.73 -0.66 -8.29
C LEU A 73 -36.77 0.45 -8.08
N SER A 74 -38.01 0.08 -7.79
CA SER A 74 -39.02 1.10 -7.49
C SER A 74 -38.55 1.94 -6.29
N GLU A 75 -38.96 3.20 -6.22
CA GLU A 75 -38.59 4.08 -5.10
C GLU A 75 -38.92 3.45 -3.73
N GLU A 76 -40.01 2.68 -3.65
CA GLU A 76 -40.41 1.96 -2.45
C GLU A 76 -39.50 0.75 -2.14
N GLU A 77 -39.12 -0.04 -3.14
CA GLU A 77 -38.17 -1.15 -2.95
C GLU A 77 -36.78 -0.65 -2.59
N PHE A 78 -36.32 0.44 -3.23
CA PHE A 78 -35.08 1.10 -2.89
C PHE A 78 -35.09 1.61 -1.45
N ARG A 79 -36.18 2.26 -1.02
CA ARG A 79 -36.34 2.73 0.36
C ARG A 79 -36.29 1.57 1.36
N ARG A 80 -37.02 0.48 1.10
CA ARG A 80 -37.00 -0.71 1.97
C ARG A 80 -35.61 -1.34 2.06
N LEU A 81 -34.90 -1.42 0.94
CA LEU A 81 -33.53 -1.93 0.90
C LEU A 81 -32.57 -1.06 1.73
N VAL A 82 -32.69 0.27 1.64
CA VAL A 82 -31.91 1.20 2.46
C VAL A 82 -32.24 1.04 3.94
N GLU A 83 -33.53 1.00 4.32
CA GLU A 83 -33.97 0.81 5.71
C GLU A 83 -33.44 -0.53 6.28
N GLU A 84 -33.58 -1.63 5.55
CA GLU A 84 -33.09 -2.96 5.95
C GLU A 84 -31.55 -2.99 6.06
N SER A 85 -30.83 -2.28 5.17
CA SER A 85 -29.37 -2.17 5.25
C SER A 85 -28.92 -1.40 6.50
N MET A 86 -29.64 -0.34 6.87
CA MET A 86 -29.35 0.46 8.06
C MET A 86 -29.61 -0.30 9.36
N GLU A 87 -30.59 -1.21 9.39
CA GLU A 87 -30.83 -2.09 10.53
C GLU A 87 -29.68 -3.07 10.79
N LYS A 88 -28.99 -3.50 9.74
CA LYS A 88 -27.91 -4.50 9.82
C LYS A 88 -26.55 -3.89 10.18
N VAL A 89 -26.31 -2.63 9.81
CA VAL A 89 -25.02 -1.96 10.03
C VAL A 89 -24.89 -1.54 11.48
N THR A 90 -23.84 -2.01 12.14
CA THR A 90 -23.56 -1.60 13.52
C THR A 90 -22.68 -0.36 13.56
N VAL A 91 -22.71 0.36 14.67
CA VAL A 91 -21.77 1.48 14.92
C VAL A 91 -20.33 0.99 14.93
N ALA A 92 -20.08 -0.24 15.37
CA ALA A 92 -18.74 -0.83 15.36
C ALA A 92 -18.22 -0.97 13.92
N ASP A 93 -19.06 -1.39 12.97
CA ASP A 93 -18.67 -1.50 11.56
C ASP A 93 -18.29 -0.14 10.97
N ILE A 94 -19.08 0.90 11.27
CA ILE A 94 -18.79 2.27 10.83
C ILE A 94 -17.46 2.75 11.42
N VAL A 95 -17.23 2.53 12.72
CA VAL A 95 -15.99 2.91 13.40
C VAL A 95 -14.78 2.21 12.76
N LEU A 96 -14.87 0.92 12.48
CA LEU A 96 -13.79 0.15 11.85
C LEU A 96 -13.51 0.64 10.42
N ASN A 97 -14.56 1.00 9.66
CA ASN A 97 -14.40 1.60 8.33
C ASN A 97 -13.68 2.95 8.40
N ILE A 98 -14.08 3.83 9.32
CA ILE A 98 -13.42 5.14 9.50
C ILE A 98 -11.95 4.95 9.92
N MET A 99 -11.63 3.98 10.78
CA MET A 99 -10.25 3.66 11.13
C MET A 99 -9.44 3.24 9.89
N ASN A 100 -10.05 2.49 8.97
CA ASN A 100 -9.40 2.07 7.73
C ASN A 100 -9.14 3.26 6.79
N ASP A 101 -10.10 4.18 6.68
CA ASP A 101 -9.95 5.40 5.90
C ASP A 101 -8.85 6.31 6.48
N LEU A 102 -8.83 6.48 7.80
CA LEU A 102 -7.77 7.24 8.49
C LEU A 102 -6.39 6.63 8.27
N ALA A 103 -6.28 5.29 8.33
CA ALA A 103 -5.02 4.61 8.05
C ALA A 103 -4.53 4.85 6.62
N SER A 104 -5.44 4.73 5.64
CA SER A 104 -5.15 4.94 4.22
C SER A 104 -4.74 6.39 3.94
N LEU A 105 -5.48 7.35 4.50
CA LEU A 105 -5.15 8.77 4.42
C LEU A 105 -3.82 9.07 5.12
N GLY A 106 -3.54 8.44 6.27
CA GLY A 106 -2.28 8.58 6.99
C GLY A 106 -1.08 8.24 6.10
N TYR A 107 -1.11 7.09 5.41
CA TYR A 107 -0.04 6.73 4.46
C TYR A 107 0.05 7.68 3.27
N MET A 108 -1.09 8.11 2.71
CA MET A 108 -1.12 9.08 1.63
C MET A 108 -0.49 10.41 2.05
N LYS A 109 -0.80 10.91 3.25
CA LYS A 109 -0.28 12.16 3.80
C LYS A 109 1.17 12.05 4.28
N LEU A 110 1.65 10.85 4.58
CA LEU A 110 3.08 10.56 4.70
C LEU A 110 3.81 10.56 3.35
N GLY A 111 3.07 10.49 2.25
CA GLY A 111 3.61 10.39 0.91
C GLY A 111 4.06 8.98 0.53
N LEU A 112 3.50 7.94 1.15
CA LEU A 112 3.90 6.55 0.93
C LEU A 112 2.90 5.78 0.02
N PRO A 113 3.38 4.98 -0.95
CA PRO A 113 4.77 4.93 -1.42
C PRO A 113 5.17 6.23 -2.13
N GLU A 114 6.45 6.61 -2.02
CA GLU A 114 6.98 7.90 -2.52
C GLU A 114 6.74 8.11 -4.02
N SER A 115 6.79 7.03 -4.81
CA SER A 115 6.56 7.07 -6.26
C SER A 115 5.18 7.57 -6.66
N VAL A 116 4.18 7.48 -5.78
CA VAL A 116 2.78 7.80 -6.08
C VAL A 116 2.28 8.96 -5.24
N ASN A 117 2.59 8.95 -3.94
CA ASN A 117 1.91 9.79 -2.97
C ASN A 117 2.72 10.99 -2.48
N LEU A 118 3.99 11.15 -2.88
CA LEU A 118 4.83 12.26 -2.41
C LEU A 118 4.21 13.65 -2.65
N LYS A 119 3.45 13.82 -3.74
CA LYS A 119 2.69 15.04 -4.06
C LYS A 119 1.58 15.39 -3.06
N TYR A 120 1.11 14.44 -2.28
CA TYR A 120 0.04 14.62 -1.28
C TYR A 120 0.59 14.76 0.15
N ARG A 121 1.92 14.80 0.31
CA ARG A 121 2.58 14.80 1.60
C ARG A 121 2.22 16.05 2.41
N ASP A 122 1.69 15.81 3.60
CA ASP A 122 1.29 16.82 4.58
C ASP A 122 1.46 16.22 5.98
N PHE A 123 2.49 16.65 6.70
CA PHE A 123 2.81 16.06 8.00
C PHE A 123 1.82 16.46 9.10
N ASP A 124 1.17 17.62 9.00
CA ASP A 124 0.19 18.02 10.01
C ASP A 124 -1.08 17.16 9.88
N GLN A 125 -1.51 16.91 8.64
CA GLN A 125 -2.61 15.98 8.36
C GLN A 125 -2.25 14.52 8.68
N ALA A 126 -1.02 14.09 8.41
CA ALA A 126 -0.56 12.76 8.80
C ALA A 126 -0.54 12.58 10.32
N SER A 127 -0.07 13.59 11.07
CA SER A 127 -0.09 13.58 12.54
C SER A 127 -1.52 13.49 13.05
N LEU A 128 -2.43 14.31 12.51
CA LEU A 128 -3.84 14.30 12.91
C LEU A 128 -4.49 12.92 12.67
N ALA A 129 -4.21 12.27 11.54
CA ALA A 129 -4.71 10.93 11.25
C ALA A 129 -4.19 9.90 12.26
N ILE A 130 -2.89 9.96 12.60
CA ILE A 130 -2.25 9.09 13.59
C ILE A 130 -2.89 9.27 14.98
N ASP A 131 -2.99 10.51 15.44
CA ASP A 131 -3.51 10.84 16.78
C ASP A 131 -5.00 10.44 16.89
N THR A 132 -5.77 10.68 15.83
CA THR A 132 -7.18 10.30 15.78
C THR A 132 -7.35 8.79 15.77
N LEU A 133 -6.58 8.07 14.96
CA LEU A 133 -6.61 6.61 14.92
C LEU A 133 -6.25 6.01 16.28
N GLU A 134 -5.22 6.56 16.95
CA GLU A 134 -4.86 6.14 18.31
C GLU A 134 -5.99 6.37 19.31
N ALA A 135 -6.62 7.55 19.28
CA ALA A 135 -7.75 7.87 20.16
C ALA A 135 -8.94 6.93 19.91
N MET A 136 -9.27 6.63 18.65
CA MET A 136 -10.34 5.72 18.30
C MET A 136 -10.06 4.29 18.76
N ILE A 137 -8.84 3.79 18.57
CA ILE A 137 -8.45 2.45 19.04
C ILE A 137 -8.65 2.36 20.55
N LYS A 138 -8.13 3.33 21.31
CA LYS A 138 -8.29 3.38 22.78
C LYS A 138 -9.76 3.46 23.19
N ALA A 139 -10.58 4.26 22.49
CA ALA A 139 -12.00 4.40 22.80
C ALA A 139 -12.81 3.12 22.51
N ALA A 140 -12.35 2.30 21.55
CA ALA A 140 -12.98 1.04 21.16
C ALA A 140 -12.61 -0.15 22.06
N GLU A 141 -11.55 -0.03 22.87
CA GLU A 141 -11.13 -1.09 23.79
C GLU A 141 -12.27 -1.48 24.75
N GLY A 142 -12.48 -2.79 24.90
CA GLY A 142 -13.57 -3.35 25.71
C GLY A 142 -14.96 -3.24 25.10
N LYS A 143 -15.13 -2.57 23.96
CA LYS A 143 -16.39 -2.48 23.21
C LYS A 143 -16.36 -3.26 21.89
N ILE A 144 -15.20 -3.27 21.23
CA ILE A 144 -14.93 -4.07 20.02
C ILE A 144 -13.97 -5.20 20.40
N SER A 145 -14.12 -6.37 19.77
CA SER A 145 -13.24 -7.52 20.03
C SER A 145 -11.78 -7.18 19.73
N LEU A 146 -10.87 -7.76 20.52
CA LEU A 146 -9.43 -7.53 20.33
C LEU A 146 -8.97 -7.99 18.94
N GLU A 147 -9.52 -9.08 18.43
CA GLU A 147 -9.20 -9.61 17.11
C GLU A 147 -9.43 -8.58 15.99
N LEU A 148 -10.55 -7.84 16.04
CA LEU A 148 -10.86 -6.79 15.07
C LEU A 148 -9.98 -5.55 15.23
N LEU A 149 -9.54 -5.24 16.46
CA LEU A 149 -8.69 -4.07 16.73
C LEU A 149 -7.19 -4.31 16.47
N GLN A 150 -6.72 -5.56 16.49
CA GLN A 150 -5.30 -5.89 16.32
C GLN A 150 -4.68 -5.35 15.01
N PRO A 151 -5.33 -5.50 13.83
CA PRO A 151 -4.79 -4.95 12.59
C PRO A 151 -4.55 -3.44 12.66
N PHE A 152 -5.47 -2.69 13.27
CA PHE A 152 -5.35 -1.23 13.41
C PHE A 152 -4.22 -0.83 14.34
N ARG A 153 -3.97 -1.59 15.41
CA ARG A 153 -2.80 -1.37 16.29
C ARG A 153 -1.48 -1.57 15.54
N GLY A 154 -1.39 -2.62 14.73
CA GLY A 154 -0.22 -2.86 13.87
C GLY A 154 -0.02 -1.73 12.86
N THR A 155 -1.10 -1.31 12.20
CA THR A 155 -1.08 -0.21 11.23
C THR A 155 -0.70 1.12 11.88
N LEU A 156 -1.22 1.44 13.06
CA LEU A 156 -0.87 2.63 13.83
C LEU A 156 0.62 2.64 14.17
N ALA A 157 1.17 1.53 14.66
CA ALA A 157 2.59 1.43 14.99
C ALA A 157 3.47 1.67 13.75
N ASN A 158 3.09 1.10 12.60
CA ASN A 158 3.78 1.33 11.34
C ASN A 158 3.70 2.79 10.89
N LEU A 159 2.53 3.43 10.98
CA LEU A 159 2.37 4.86 10.66
C LEU A 159 3.24 5.74 11.55
N GLN A 160 3.21 5.53 12.87
CA GLN A 160 4.03 6.28 13.83
C GLN A 160 5.53 6.11 13.55
N MET A 161 5.98 4.89 13.27
CA MET A 161 7.36 4.62 12.91
C MET A 161 7.77 5.37 11.64
N ASN A 162 7.00 5.25 10.56
CA ASN A 162 7.29 5.92 9.29
C ASN A 162 7.24 7.45 9.43
N PHE A 163 6.27 7.98 10.17
CA PHE A 163 6.18 9.42 10.44
C PHE A 163 7.45 9.96 11.08
N VAL A 164 7.94 9.29 12.13
CA VAL A 164 9.17 9.70 12.82
C VAL A 164 10.40 9.53 11.93
N GLN A 165 10.48 8.45 11.14
CA GLN A 165 11.62 8.22 10.25
C GLN A 165 11.69 9.26 9.14
N ILE A 166 10.57 9.54 8.46
CA ILE A 166 10.51 10.47 7.33
C ILE A 166 10.68 11.92 7.80
N LYS A 167 10.09 12.31 8.95
CA LYS A 167 10.19 13.69 9.47
C LYS A 167 11.60 14.06 9.94
N ARG A 168 12.46 13.09 10.21
CA ARG A 168 13.86 13.31 10.63
C ARG A 168 14.82 13.54 9.44
N VAL A 169 14.39 13.25 8.22
CA VAL A 169 15.15 13.42 6.98
C VAL A 169 14.89 14.81 6.40
#